data_AF-A0A141CLC1-F1
#
_entry.id   AF-A0A141CLC1-F1
#
_cell.length_a   1.000
_cell.length_b   1.000
_cell.length_c   1.000
_cell.angle_alpha   90.00
_cell.angle_beta   90.00
_cell.angle_gamma   90.00
#
_symmetry.space_group_name_H-M   'P 1'
#
loop_
_entity.id
_entity.type
_entity.pdbx_description
1 polymer ?
#
loop_
_entity_poly.entity_id
_entity_poly.type
_entity_poly.pdbx_seq_one_letter_code
_entity_poly.pdbx_strand_id
1 'polypeptide(L)'
;MWLKSLILMSIFLISAVFLKSSYLAVLLCLEALVIVAVLVLVHHSELLFSVCFLSVGACESAVGLACLVSLVRAQGSAHMLL
;
A
#
# COMPACT_ATOMS: atom_id res chain seq x y z
N MET A 1 -7.53 21.52 -7.40
CA MET A 1 -6.95 20.19 -7.65
C MET A 1 -6.78 19.38 -6.38
N TRP A 2 -6.36 19.99 -5.27
CA TRP A 2 -6.29 19.37 -3.94
C TRP A 2 -7.53 18.57 -3.51
N LEU A 3 -8.73 19.15 -3.65
CA LEU A 3 -9.96 18.46 -3.24
C LEU A 3 -10.18 17.14 -4.01
N LYS A 4 -9.91 17.12 -5.32
CA LYS A 4 -9.99 15.89 -6.12
C LYS A 4 -8.98 14.84 -5.65
N SER A 5 -7.77 15.27 -5.29
CA SER A 5 -6.75 14.35 -4.75
C SER A 5 -7.14 13.80 -3.38
N LEU A 6 -7.72 14.63 -2.50
CA LEU A 6 -8.20 14.19 -1.19
C LEU A 6 -9.38 13.21 -1.31
N ILE A 7 -10.29 13.44 -2.26
CA ILE A 7 -11.39 12.50 -2.56
C ILE A 7 -10.82 11.19 -3.11
N LEU A 8 -9.80 11.23 -3.97
CA LEU A 8 -9.16 10.03 -4.50
C LEU A 8 -8.49 9.21 -3.38
N MET A 9 -7.76 9.88 -2.49
CA MET A 9 -7.15 9.27 -1.29
C MET A 9 -8.19 8.54 -0.44
N SER A 10 -9.31 9.21 -0.13
CA SER A 10 -10.34 8.62 0.71
C SER A 10 -10.98 7.40 0.06
N ILE A 11 -11.21 7.42 -1.25
CA ILE A 11 -11.71 6.25 -2.00
C ILE A 11 -10.75 5.06 -1.89
N PHE A 12 -9.45 5.25 -2.07
CA PHE A 12 -8.46 4.17 -1.94
C PHE A 12 -8.36 3.62 -0.51
N LEU A 13 -8.48 4.49 0.49
CA LEU A 13 -8.54 4.09 1.90
C LEU A 13 -9.78 3.26 2.19
N ILE A 14 -10.94 3.73 1.72
CA ILE A 14 -12.22 3.04 1.86
C ILE A 14 -12.14 1.67 1.17
N SER A 15 -11.64 1.60 -0.07
CA SER A 15 -11.49 0.34 -0.78
C SER A 15 -10.53 -0.60 -0.04
N ALA A 16 -9.40 -0.12 0.47
CA ALA A 16 -8.47 -0.94 1.25
C ALA A 16 -9.13 -1.57 2.48
N VAL A 17 -10.00 -0.84 3.18
CA VAL A 17 -10.73 -1.35 4.36
C VAL A 17 -11.75 -2.42 3.97
N PHE A 18 -12.46 -2.24 2.86
CA PHE A 18 -13.49 -3.18 2.40
C PHE A 18 -12.92 -4.40 1.67
N LEU A 19 -11.72 -4.32 1.10
CA LEU A 19 -11.05 -5.43 0.38
C LEU A 19 -10.29 -6.40 1.29
N LYS A 20 -10.76 -6.54 2.54
CA LYS A 20 -10.12 -7.33 3.61
C LYS A 20 -9.96 -8.82 3.27
N SER A 21 -10.67 -9.31 2.25
CA SER A 21 -10.60 -10.70 1.81
C SER A 21 -9.29 -11.07 1.10
N SER A 22 -8.56 -10.10 0.53
CA SER A 22 -7.29 -10.35 -0.15
C SER A 22 -6.23 -9.40 0.35
N TYR A 23 -5.30 -9.92 1.16
CA TYR A 23 -4.17 -9.15 1.69
C TYR A 23 -3.34 -8.49 0.58
N LEU A 24 -3.20 -9.16 -0.57
CA LEU A 24 -2.50 -8.60 -1.73
C LEU A 24 -3.22 -7.36 -2.28
N ALA A 25 -4.55 -7.40 -2.33
CA ALA A 25 -5.35 -6.29 -2.84
C ALA A 25 -5.34 -5.08 -1.90
N VAL A 26 -5.22 -5.32 -0.59
CA VAL A 26 -4.98 -4.26 0.41
C VAL A 26 -3.61 -3.63 0.22
N LEU A 27 -2.54 -4.42 0.04
CA LEU A 27 -1.18 -3.92 -0.24
C LEU A 27 -1.15 -3.06 -1.52
N LEU A 28 -1.83 -3.49 -2.58
CA LEU A 28 -1.95 -2.71 -3.82
C LEU A 28 -2.69 -1.38 -3.63
N CYS A 29 -3.72 -1.33 -2.78
CA CYS A 29 -4.41 -0.07 -2.47
C CYS A 29 -3.51 0.90 -1.69
N LEU A 30 -2.67 0.40 -0.79
CA LEU A 30 -1.68 1.19 -0.06
C LEU A 30 -0.63 1.78 -1.01
N GLU A 31 -0.12 1.00 -1.96
CA GLU A 31 0.84 1.49 -2.95
C GLU A 31 0.21 2.57 -3.86
N ALA A 32 -1.05 2.39 -4.27
CA ALA A 32 -1.79 3.40 -5.03
C ALA A 32 -1.95 4.71 -4.23
N LEU A 33 -2.13 4.62 -2.92
CA LEU A 33 -2.17 5.77 -2.01
C LEU A 33 -0.81 6.47 -1.96
N VAL A 34 0.30 5.73 -1.87
CA VAL A 34 1.66 6.31 -1.91
C VAL A 34 1.90 7.07 -3.23
N ILE A 35 1.52 6.48 -4.37
CA ILE A 35 1.70 7.11 -5.69
C ILE A 35 0.93 8.43 -5.80
N VAL A 36 -0.34 8.46 -5.37
CA VAL A 36 -1.14 9.68 -5.45
C VAL A 36 -0.62 10.73 -4.47
N ALA A 37 -0.10 10.34 -3.31
CA ALA A 37 0.56 11.28 -2.39
C ALA A 37 1.82 11.88 -3.05
N VAL A 38 2.65 11.04 -3.66
CA VAL A 38 3.83 11.48 -4.44
C VAL A 38 3.45 12.46 -5.55
N LEU A 39 2.38 12.20 -6.31
CA LEU A 39 1.89 13.13 -7.34
C LEU A 39 1.51 14.50 -6.77
N VAL A 40 0.91 14.54 -5.57
CA VAL A 40 0.61 15.81 -4.89
C VAL A 40 1.90 16.53 -4.50
N LEU A 41 2.87 15.83 -3.92
CA LEU A 41 4.15 16.42 -3.51
C LEU A 41 4.92 16.99 -4.69
N VAL A 42 4.97 16.25 -5.82
CA VAL A 42 5.61 16.72 -7.05
C VAL A 42 4.91 17.97 -7.59
N HIS A 43 3.58 18.06 -7.49
CA HIS A 43 2.84 19.25 -7.88
C HIS A 43 3.20 20.48 -7.03
N HIS A 44 3.57 20.29 -5.76
CA HIS A 44 4.09 21.35 -4.88
C HIS A 44 5.58 21.63 -5.04
N SER A 45 6.26 20.96 -5.97
CA SER A 45 7.71 21.07 -6.19
C SER A 45 8.58 20.56 -5.04
N GLU A 46 8.01 19.75 -4.13
CA GLU A 46 8.71 19.15 -2.98
C GLU A 46 9.36 17.80 -3.35
N LEU A 47 10.33 17.84 -4.27
CA LEU A 47 10.93 16.63 -4.88
C LEU A 47 11.70 15.76 -3.89
N LEU A 48 12.43 16.37 -2.95
CA LEU A 48 13.17 15.62 -1.92
C LEU A 48 12.21 14.80 -1.04
N PHE A 49 11.13 15.43 -0.60
CA PHE A 49 10.12 14.77 0.23
C PHE A 49 9.41 13.67 -0.56
N SER A 50 9.19 13.86 -1.87
CA SER A 50 8.61 12.86 -2.76
C SER A 50 9.46 11.59 -2.87
N VAL A 51 10.79 11.71 -3.04
CA VAL A 51 11.69 10.55 -3.12
C VAL A 51 11.76 9.83 -1.77
N CYS A 52 11.83 10.57 -0.66
CA CYS A 52 11.77 9.97 0.68
C CYS A 52 10.47 9.18 0.88
N PHE A 53 9.32 9.77 0.54
CA PHE A 53 8.03 9.12 0.70
C PHE A 53 7.90 7.85 -0.16
N LEU A 54 8.41 7.91 -1.40
CA LEU A 54 8.44 6.76 -2.30
C LEU A 54 9.33 5.64 -1.75
N SER A 55 10.49 5.98 -1.17
CA SER A 55 11.39 4.99 -0.57
C SER A 55 10.77 4.29 0.64
N VAL A 56 10.05 5.04 1.50
CA VAL A 56 9.35 4.48 2.65
C VAL A 56 8.19 3.59 2.21
N GLY A 57 7.41 4.02 1.21
CA GLY A 57 6.34 3.21 0.63
C GLY A 57 6.84 1.88 0.05
N ALA A 58 7.95 1.90 -0.69
CA ALA A 58 8.57 0.69 -1.21
C ALA A 58 9.03 -0.28 -0.10
N CYS A 59 9.57 0.25 1.01
CA CYS A 59 9.94 -0.55 2.17
C CYS A 59 8.72 -1.16 2.87
N GLU A 60 7.63 -0.41 3.03
CA GLU A 60 6.37 -0.91 3.60
C GLU A 60 5.81 -2.06 2.76
N SER A 61 5.78 -1.90 1.44
CA SER A 61 5.34 -2.94 0.50
C SER A 61 6.21 -4.20 0.56
N ALA A 62 7.53 -4.06 0.69
CA ALA A 62 8.45 -5.19 0.84
C ALA A 62 8.20 -5.96 2.16
N VAL A 63 8.03 -5.25 3.27
CA VAL A 63 7.70 -5.85 4.58
C VAL A 63 6.33 -6.52 4.55
N GLY A 64 5.33 -5.87 3.95
CA GLY A 64 3.97 -6.41 3.79
C GLY A 64 3.94 -7.72 3.01
N LEU A 65 4.68 -7.79 1.89
CA LEU A 65 4.82 -9.01 1.10
C LEU A 65 5.57 -10.11 1.86
N ALA A 66 6.64 -9.78 2.59
CA ALA A 66 7.38 -10.77 3.39
C ALA A 66 6.47 -11.41 4.47
N CYS A 67 5.65 -10.60 5.13
CA CYS A 67 4.64 -11.07 6.08
C CYS A 67 3.61 -11.98 5.40
N LEU A 68 3.09 -11.59 4.23
CA LEU A 68 2.12 -12.39 3.46
C LEU A 68 2.70 -13.76 3.08
N VAL A 69 3.93 -13.80 2.58
CA VAL A 69 4.63 -15.07 2.27
C VAL A 69 4.79 -15.92 3.52
N SER A 70 5.14 -15.33 4.66
CA SER A 70 5.26 -16.07 5.92
C SER A 70 3.92 -16.66 6.38
N LEU A 71 2.80 -15.94 6.21
CA LEU A 71 1.45 -16.44 6.52
C LEU A 71 1.05 -17.61 5.61
N VAL A 72 1.30 -17.50 4.31
CA VAL A 72 1.02 -18.58 3.36
C VAL A 72 1.86 -19.82 3.69
N ARG A 73 3.15 -19.64 4.03
CA ARG A 73 4.01 -20.75 4.46
C ARG A 73 3.53 -21.40 5.76
N ALA A 74 3.07 -20.61 6.72
CA ALA A 74 2.54 -21.13 7.98
C ALA A 74 1.24 -21.94 7.78
N GLN A 75 0.32 -21.45 6.94
CA GLN A 75 -0.91 -22.18 6.60
C GLN A 75 -0.62 -23.45 5.79
N GLY A 76 0.29 -23.40 4.82
CA GLY A 76 0.71 -24.57 4.04
C GLY A 76 1.37 -25.65 4.90
N SER A 77 2.21 -25.25 5.88
CA SER A 77 2.83 -26.19 6.82
C SER A 77 1.82 -26.83 7.78
N ALA A 78 0.81 -26.08 8.22
CA ALA A 78 -0.25 -26.61 9.08
C ALA A 78 -1.12 -27.64 8.33
N HIS A 79 -1.35 -27.44 7.04
CA HIS A 79 -2.08 -28.39 6.20
C HIS A 79 -1.30 -29.68 5.89
N MET A 80 0.04 -29.64 5.90
CA MET A 80 0.89 -30.82 5.68
C MET A 80 1.08 -31.69 6.95
N LEU A 81 0.80 -31.14 8.13
CA LEU A 81 0.96 -31.82 9.43
C LEU A 81 -0.33 -32.49 9.95
N LEU A 82 -1.43 -32.43 9.19
CA LEU A 82 -2.74 -33.03 9.49
C LEU A 82 -2.99 -34.18 8.52
#